data_AF-A0AAV3P6Y9-F1
#
_entry.id   AF-A0AAV3P6Y9-F1
#
_cell.length_a   1.000
_cell.length_b   1.000
_cell.length_c   1.000
_cell.angle_alpha   90.00
_cell.angle_beta   90.00
_cell.angle_gamma   90.00
#
_symmetry.space_group_name_H-M   'P 1'
#
loop_
_entity.id
_entity.type
_entity.pdbx_description
1 polymer ?
#
loop_
_entity_poly.entity_id
_entity_poly.type
_entity_poly.pdbx_seq_one_letter_code
_entity_poly.pdbx_strand_id
1 'polypeptide(L)'
;MKESVQPHVPQFSGKNYNRWSIQMKVLFGFQELTDVVEAGFNDVTDPAASATLPQAQKDSLRENMKKDKKALYYRHQALDDATFEKISDAESFQR
;
A
#
# COMPACT_ATOMS: atom_id res chain seq x y z
N MET A 1 -12.69 13.30 19.72
CA MET A 1 -12.85 12.67 18.39
C MET A 1 -11.57 12.93 17.61
N LYS A 2 -10.82 11.91 17.18
CA LYS A 2 -9.76 12.14 16.18
C LYS A 2 -10.49 12.33 14.85
N GLU A 3 -10.41 13.53 14.27
CA GLU A 3 -10.91 13.76 12.92
C GLU A 3 -10.11 12.87 11.97
N SER A 4 -10.78 11.88 11.39
CA SER A 4 -10.21 11.04 10.35
C SER A 4 -10.26 11.81 9.04
N VAL A 5 -9.26 12.67 8.80
CA VAL A 5 -9.11 13.33 7.51
C VAL A 5 -8.73 12.28 6.48
N GLN A 6 -9.66 11.95 5.57
CA GLN A 6 -9.33 11.13 4.41
C GLN A 6 -8.48 11.99 3.46
N PRO A 7 -7.24 11.58 3.16
CA PRO A 7 -6.39 12.33 2.25
C PRO A 7 -6.91 12.20 0.82
N HIS A 8 -6.83 13.29 0.05
CA HIS A 8 -7.07 13.23 -1.38
C HIS A 8 -5.96 12.38 -2.04
N VAL A 9 -6.36 11.36 -2.79
CA VAL A 9 -5.44 10.49 -3.53
C VAL A 9 -5.20 11.07 -4.93
N PRO A 10 -3.95 11.34 -5.34
CA PRO A 10 -3.68 11.84 -6.68
C PRO A 10 -3.93 10.74 -7.71
N GLN A 11 -4.72 11.03 -8.75
CA GLN A 11 -4.99 10.09 -9.83
C GLN A 11 -3.98 10.22 -10.96
N PHE A 12 -3.51 9.08 -11.46
CA PHE A 12 -2.64 8.96 -12.62
C PHE A 12 -3.46 8.59 -13.85
N SER A 13 -3.34 9.41 -14.89
CA SER A 13 -4.02 9.24 -16.17
C SER A 13 -3.06 8.91 -17.32
N GLY A 14 -1.89 8.34 -17.00
CA GLY A 14 -0.83 8.06 -17.96
C GLY A 14 0.01 9.29 -18.36
N LYS A 15 -0.27 10.48 -17.79
CA LYS A 15 0.48 11.73 -18.07
C LYS A 15 1.08 12.30 -16.78
N ASN A 16 2.14 13.11 -16.93
CA ASN A 16 2.79 13.83 -15.83
C ASN A 16 3.24 12.94 -14.65
N TYR A 17 3.81 11.76 -14.96
CA TYR A 17 4.25 10.78 -13.97
C TYR A 17 5.09 11.38 -12.84
N ASN A 18 6.04 12.28 -13.16
CA ASN A 18 6.89 12.91 -12.15
C ASN A 18 6.09 13.71 -11.10
N ARG A 19 5.07 14.46 -11.54
CA ARG A 19 4.22 15.22 -10.61
C ARG A 19 3.39 14.29 -9.74
N TRP A 20 2.77 13.27 -10.36
CA TRP A 20 1.98 12.28 -9.66
C TRP A 20 2.81 11.49 -8.64
N SER A 21 4.03 11.06 -9.01
CA SER A 21 4.89 10.27 -8.14
C SER A 21 5.37 11.05 -6.91
N ILE A 22 5.67 12.34 -7.05
CA ILE A 22 5.97 13.23 -5.92
C ILE A 22 4.77 13.31 -4.97
N GLN A 23 3.55 13.50 -5.49
CA GLN A 23 2.34 13.56 -4.68
C GLN A 23 2.05 12.24 -3.95
N MET A 24 2.25 11.09 -4.62
CA MET A 24 2.12 9.77 -3.99
C MET A 24 3.13 9.53 -2.87
N LYS A 25 4.39 9.95 -3.05
CA LYS A 25 5.41 9.84 -2.00
C LYS A 25 5.04 10.66 -0.75
N VAL A 26 4.53 11.87 -0.94
CA VAL A 26 4.04 12.72 0.17
C VAL A 26 2.84 12.06 0.86
N LEU A 27 1.90 11.48 0.10
CA LEU A 27 0.75 10.77 0.64
C LEU A 27 1.18 9.58 1.51
N PHE A 28 2.09 8.73 1.02
CA PHE A 28 2.57 7.57 1.78
C PHE A 28 3.35 7.98 3.03
N GLY A 29 4.16 9.05 2.97
CA GLY A 29 4.82 9.60 4.15
C GLY A 29 3.81 10.13 5.18
N PHE A 30 2.80 10.89 4.75
CA PHE A 30 1.74 11.41 5.62
C PHE A 30 0.89 10.31 6.27
N GLN A 31 0.74 9.16 5.61
CA GLN A 31 -0.03 8.02 6.11
C GLN A 31 0.82 7.01 6.89
N GLU A 32 2.11 7.29 7.10
CA GLU A 32 3.09 6.41 7.76
C GLU A 32 3.21 5.03 7.08
N LEU A 33 3.21 5.04 5.74
CA LEU A 33 3.23 3.83 4.90
C LEU A 33 4.55 3.60 4.18
N THR A 34 5.49 4.54 4.24
CA THR A 34 6.76 4.49 3.50
C THR A 34 7.50 3.17 3.73
N ASP A 35 7.68 2.75 4.98
CA ASP A 35 8.43 1.52 5.30
C ASP A 35 7.79 0.28 4.68
N VAL A 36 6.46 0.17 4.75
CA VAL A 36 5.75 -0.99 4.18
C VAL A 36 5.74 -0.97 2.66
N VAL A 37 5.70 0.22 2.04
CA VAL A 37 5.72 0.37 0.58
C VAL A 37 7.11 0.14 -0.01
N GLU A 38 8.17 0.60 0.67
CA GLU A 38 9.53 0.58 0.13
C GLU A 38 10.34 -0.63 0.62
N ALA A 39 10.30 -0.93 1.92
CA ALA A 39 11.07 -2.01 2.52
C ALA A 39 10.28 -3.32 2.66
N GLY A 40 8.94 -3.24 2.63
CA GLY A 40 8.08 -4.38 2.90
C GLY A 40 8.17 -4.85 4.36
N PHE A 41 7.62 -6.03 4.63
CA PHE A 41 7.73 -6.68 5.94
C PHE A 41 7.74 -8.20 5.76
N ASN A 42 8.33 -8.89 6.72
CA ASN A 42 8.31 -10.35 6.75
C ASN A 42 6.92 -10.80 7.19
N ASP A 43 6.13 -11.26 6.23
CA ASP A 43 4.86 -11.92 6.53
C ASP A 43 5.12 -13.35 7.02
N VAL A 44 4.36 -13.77 8.04
CA VAL A 44 4.40 -15.13 8.58
C VAL A 44 3.11 -15.82 8.15
N THR A 45 3.20 -16.48 7.01
CA THR A 45 2.04 -17.13 6.36
C THR A 45 1.68 -18.47 6.97
N ASP A 46 2.59 -19.10 7.73
CA ASP A 46 2.31 -20.33 8.48
C ASP A 46 1.62 -19.99 9.82
N PRO A 47 0.36 -20.43 10.03
CA PRO A 47 -0.36 -20.22 11.28
C PRO A 47 0.34 -20.83 12.50
N ALA A 48 1.05 -21.96 12.34
CA ALA A 48 1.76 -22.62 13.43
C ALA A 48 2.99 -21.81 13.84
N ALA A 49 3.75 -21.28 12.87
CA ALA A 49 4.87 -20.38 13.12
C ALA A 49 4.41 -19.04 13.72
N SER A 50 3.27 -18.50 13.27
CA SER A 50 2.70 -17.28 13.83
C SER A 50 2.27 -17.48 15.30
N ALA A 51 1.71 -18.64 15.65
CA ALA A 51 1.26 -18.94 17.01
C ALA A 51 2.40 -18.97 18.04
N THR A 52 3.63 -19.32 17.64
CA THR A 52 4.80 -19.38 18.53
C THR A 52 5.50 -18.04 18.73
N LEU A 53 5.15 -17.01 17.94
CA LEU A 53 5.76 -15.68 18.09
C LEU A 53 5.40 -15.01 19.42
N PRO A 54 6.33 -14.24 20.01
CA PRO A 54 6.04 -13.33 21.11
C PRO A 54 4.91 -12.36 20.77
N GLN A 55 4.13 -11.95 21.78
CA GLN A 55 2.97 -11.06 21.57
C GLN A 55 3.35 -9.75 20.85
N ALA A 56 4.48 -9.14 21.23
CA ALA A 56 4.96 -7.91 20.59
C ALA A 56 5.23 -8.08 19.08
N GLN A 57 5.70 -9.26 18.65
CA GLN A 57 5.93 -9.54 17.23
C GLN A 57 4.61 -9.77 16.49
N LYS A 58 3.63 -10.43 17.12
CA LYS A 58 2.27 -10.60 16.57
C LYS A 58 1.58 -9.25 16.37
N ASP A 59 1.73 -8.33 17.33
CA ASP A 59 1.15 -7.00 17.27
C ASP A 59 1.77 -6.16 16.15
N SER A 60 3.11 -6.19 16.02
CA SER A 60 3.83 -5.55 14.92
C SER A 60 3.46 -6.12 13.55
N LEU A 61 3.34 -7.44 13.42
CA LEU A 61 2.90 -8.10 12.19
C LEU A 61 1.48 -7.62 11.81
N ARG A 62 0.55 -7.61 12.76
CA ARG A 62 -0.81 -7.13 12.54
C ARG A 62 -0.88 -5.66 12.13
N GLU A 63 -0.01 -4.81 12.69
CA GLU A 63 0.09 -3.41 12.30
C GLU A 63 0.62 -3.26 10.87
N ASN A 64 1.68 -3.98 10.53
CA ASN A 64 2.26 -3.97 9.19
C ASN A 64 1.28 -4.48 8.13
N MET A 65 0.52 -5.55 8.42
CA MET A 65 -0.54 -6.03 7.53
C MET A 65 -1.63 -4.97 7.30
N LYS A 66 -2.00 -4.20 8.33
CA LYS A 66 -2.97 -3.10 8.17
C LYS A 66 -2.41 -1.98 7.30
N LYS A 67 -1.14 -1.60 7.52
CA LYS A 67 -0.44 -0.60 6.70
C LYS A 67 -0.31 -1.06 5.25
N ASP A 68 -0.04 -2.34 5.01
CA ASP A 68 0.03 -2.94 3.68
C ASP A 68 -1.31 -2.83 2.94
N LYS A 69 -2.41 -3.28 3.56
CA LYS A 69 -3.75 -3.15 2.95
C LYS A 69 -4.12 -1.71 2.68
N LYS A 70 -3.73 -0.79 3.55
CA LYS A 70 -3.94 0.65 3.35
C LYS A 70 -3.11 1.21 2.20
N ALA A 71 -1.85 0.78 2.06
CA ALA A 71 -1.00 1.16 0.95
C ALA A 71 -1.51 0.63 -0.40
N LEU A 72 -1.97 -0.63 -0.44
CA LEU A 72 -2.61 -1.22 -1.60
C LEU A 72 -3.87 -0.45 -2.02
N TYR A 73 -4.72 -0.09 -1.06
CA TYR A 73 -5.90 0.73 -1.31
C TYR A 73 -5.54 2.06 -1.99
N TYR A 74 -4.56 2.80 -1.48
CA TYR A 74 -4.12 4.05 -2.11
C TYR A 74 -3.52 3.83 -3.50
N ARG A 75 -2.76 2.75 -3.72
CA ARG A 75 -2.22 2.41 -5.05
C ARG A 75 -3.34 2.21 -6.06
N HIS A 76 -4.40 1.48 -5.68
CA HIS A 76 -5.56 1.26 -6.55
C HIS A 76 -6.31 2.56 -6.84
N GLN A 77 -6.56 3.39 -5.82
CA GLN A 77 -7.23 4.68 -6.01
C GLN A 77 -6.41 5.71 -6.79
N ALA A 78 -5.09 5.55 -6.83
CA ALA A 78 -4.19 6.47 -7.51
C ALA A 78 -4.13 6.25 -9.02
N LEU A 79 -4.84 5.25 -9.57
CA LEU A 79 -4.96 5.00 -10.99
C LEU A 79 -6.37 5.35 -11.45
N ASP A 80 -6.50 5.95 -12.64
CA ASP A 80 -7.81 5.97 -13.30
C ASP A 80 -8.15 4.59 -13.87
N ASP A 81 -9.44 4.32 -14.09
CA ASP A 81 -9.92 3.01 -14.52
C ASP A 81 -9.20 2.54 -15.80
N ALA A 82 -9.03 3.45 -16.77
CA ALA A 82 -8.38 3.13 -18.04
C ALA A 82 -6.89 2.76 -17.88
N THR A 83 -6.18 3.36 -16.93
CA THR A 83 -4.78 3.05 -16.64
C THR A 83 -4.67 1.80 -15.77
N PHE A 84 -5.60 1.60 -14.84
CA PHE A 84 -5.68 0.40 -14.01
C PHE A 84 -5.85 -0.86 -14.87
N GLU A 85 -6.85 -0.89 -15.75
CA GLU A 85 -7.11 -2.03 -16.64
C GLU A 85 -5.89 -2.35 -17.51
N LYS A 86 -5.25 -1.33 -18.10
CA LYS A 86 -4.03 -1.52 -18.91
C LYS A 86 -2.87 -2.17 -18.14
N ILE A 87 -2.69 -1.80 -16.87
CA ILE A 87 -1.64 -2.38 -16.02
C ILE A 87 -2.03 -3.81 -15.61
N SER A 88 -3.29 -4.01 -15.22
CA SER A 88 -3.82 -5.33 -14.84
C SER A 88 -3.69 -6.34 -15.99
N ASP A 89 -4.06 -5.95 -17.20
CA ASP A 89 -3.93 -6.76 -18.41
C ASP A 89 -2.46 -7.11 -18.70
N ALA A 90 -1.55 -6.15 -18.55
CA ALA A 90 -0.12 -6.37 -18.76
C ALA A 90 0.50 -7.34 -17.73
N GLU A 91 0.08 -7.27 -16.46
CA GLU A 91 0.53 -8.21 -15.43
C GLU A 91 -0.04 -9.63 -15.62
N SER A 92 -1.26 -9.76 -16.18
CA SER A 92 -1.84 -11.05 -16.52
C SER A 92 -1.14 -11.78 -17.67
N PHE A 93 -0.36 -11.05 -18.49
CA PHE A 93 0.40 -11.59 -19.62
C PHE A 93 1.82 -12.08 -19.24
N GLN A 94 2.22 -11.90 -17.98
CA GLN A 94 3.55 -12.26 -17.46
C GLN A 94 3.51 -13.43 -16.45
N ARG A 95 2.39 -14.14 -16.32
CA ARG A 95 2.29 -15.40 -15.55
C ARG A 95 2.18 -16.63 -16.44
#